data_AF-A0A950K970-F1
#
_entry.id   AF-A0A950K970-F1
#
_cell.length_a   1.000
_cell.length_b   1.000
_cell.length_c   1.000
_cell.angle_alpha   90.00
_cell.angle_beta   90.00
_cell.angle_gamma   90.00
#
_symmetry.space_group_name_H-M   'P 1'
#
loop_
_entity.id
_entity.type
_entity.pdbx_description
1 polymer ?
#
loop_
_entity_poly.entity_id
_entity_poly.type
_entity_poly.pdbx_seq_one_letter_code
_entity_poly.pdbx_strand_id
1 'polypeptide(L)'
;EGERIDGQLWLLESDFEMGKGQLRNGVQENRIEKYGSEKEWPNLGVLDLGLKEKDIQKILVAGLDLVAKRTRYDLHGILQTYWAMMRKTMDQGRDKDSTFCSAFVRAIFQHAGLDLVPGVAVQHTLPEHVSRTPLPHTRYLLVRSGS
;
A
#
# COMPACT_ATOMS: atom_id res chain seq x y z
N GLU A 1 -6.59 -10.85 10.29
CA GLU A 1 -5.92 -11.54 9.16
C GLU A 1 -4.59 -10.87 8.86
N GLY A 2 -3.63 -11.59 8.31
CA GLY A 2 -2.25 -11.13 8.10
C GLY A 2 -1.21 -11.91 8.90
N GLU A 3 -1.63 -12.79 9.81
CA GLU A 3 -0.73 -13.71 10.50
C GLU A 3 -0.19 -14.77 9.52
N ARG A 4 1.13 -14.94 9.47
CA ARG A 4 1.79 -15.95 8.64
C ARG A 4 2.22 -17.15 9.49
N ILE A 5 2.79 -18.17 8.84
CA ILE A 5 3.26 -19.41 9.51
C ILE A 5 4.29 -19.16 10.62
N ASP A 6 4.94 -17.98 10.62
CA ASP A 6 5.85 -17.55 11.66
C ASP A 6 5.17 -16.89 12.88
N GLY A 7 3.82 -16.87 12.92
CA GLY A 7 3.02 -16.25 13.98
C GLY A 7 3.07 -14.72 13.99
N GLN A 8 3.63 -14.11 12.94
CA GLN A 8 3.80 -12.66 12.84
C GLN A 8 2.74 -12.05 11.95
N LEU A 9 2.40 -10.79 12.21
CA LEU A 9 1.50 -10.00 11.36
C LEU A 9 2.28 -9.31 10.25
N TRP A 10 1.85 -9.56 9.02
CA TRP A 10 2.44 -9.01 7.81
C TRP A 10 1.49 -8.04 7.12
N LEU A 11 2.08 -7.07 6.43
CA LEU A 11 1.38 -6.12 5.58
C LEU A 11 2.03 -6.07 4.20
N LEU A 12 1.24 -5.63 3.23
CA LEU A 12 1.71 -5.28 1.90
C LEU A 12 1.91 -3.77 1.85
N GLU A 13 3.11 -3.35 1.49
CA GLU A 13 3.45 -1.94 1.31
C GLU A 13 4.12 -1.73 -0.04
N SER A 14 4.10 -0.49 -0.50
CA SER A 14 4.92 -0.05 -1.62
C SER A 14 5.76 1.11 -1.12
N ASP A 15 7.07 0.89 -1.00
CA ASP A 15 8.00 1.85 -0.42
C ASP A 15 9.12 2.17 -1.42
N PHE A 16 9.70 3.34 -1.23
CA PHE A 16 10.90 3.81 -1.92
C PHE A 16 11.97 4.07 -0.86
N GLU A 17 12.56 2.99 -0.32
CA GLU A 17 13.63 3.11 0.65
C GLU A 17 14.98 3.30 -0.06
N MET A 18 15.60 4.47 0.14
CA MET A 18 16.99 4.75 -0.25
C MET A 18 17.91 4.58 0.97
N GLY A 19 18.21 3.33 1.34
CA GLY A 19 19.06 2.99 2.48
C GLY A 19 20.33 2.21 2.10
N LYS A 20 21.48 2.60 2.67
CA LYS A 20 22.80 1.90 2.68
C LYS A 20 23.16 1.11 1.41
N GLY A 21 23.04 1.73 0.23
CA GLY A 21 23.55 1.19 -1.03
C GLY A 21 22.68 0.14 -1.73
N GLN A 22 21.47 -0.17 -1.24
CA GLN A 22 20.47 -0.96 -1.98
C GLN A 22 19.17 -0.18 -2.16
N LEU A 23 18.79 0.04 -3.42
CA LEU A 23 17.52 0.65 -3.79
C LEU A 23 16.40 -0.39 -3.64
N ARG A 24 15.63 -0.34 -2.54
CA ARG A 24 14.39 -1.12 -2.41
C ARG A 24 13.23 -0.30 -2.95
N ASN A 25 13.02 -0.37 -4.26
CA ASN A 25 11.95 0.35 -4.95
C ASN A 25 10.79 -0.57 -5.41
N GLY A 26 9.58 -0.47 -4.83
CA GLY A 26 8.41 -1.28 -5.23
C GLY A 26 7.62 -1.98 -4.11
N VAL A 27 6.66 -2.81 -4.53
CA VAL A 27 5.75 -3.55 -3.63
C VAL A 27 6.50 -4.64 -2.87
N GLN A 28 6.20 -4.81 -1.58
CA GLN A 28 6.82 -5.82 -0.71
C GLN A 28 5.88 -6.25 0.41
N GLU A 29 6.16 -7.43 0.95
CA GLU A 29 5.68 -7.83 2.26
C GLU A 29 6.63 -7.29 3.35
N ASN A 30 6.06 -6.76 4.42
CA ASN A 30 6.82 -6.32 5.60
C ASN A 30 6.09 -6.72 6.89
N ARG A 31 6.82 -6.74 8.00
CA ARG A 31 6.25 -7.00 9.32
C ARG A 31 5.63 -5.72 9.87
N ILE A 32 4.44 -5.84 10.47
CA ILE A 32 3.77 -4.70 11.09
C ILE A 32 4.59 -4.09 12.23
N GLU A 33 5.46 -4.88 12.85
CA GLU A 33 6.41 -4.46 13.89
C GLU A 33 7.32 -3.31 13.45
N LYS A 34 7.59 -3.14 12.13
CA LYS A 34 8.30 -1.97 11.57
C LYS A 34 7.71 -0.66 12.08
N TYR A 35 6.38 -0.60 12.20
CA TYR A 35 5.65 0.58 12.65
C TYR A 35 5.55 0.70 14.18
N GLY A 36 6.10 -0.27 14.93
CA GLY A 36 6.09 -0.25 16.40
C GLY A 36 6.95 0.85 17.02
N SER A 37 7.99 1.34 16.31
CA SER A 37 8.94 2.34 16.83
C SER A 37 8.29 3.72 17.01
N GLU A 38 8.20 4.20 18.25
CA GLU A 38 7.72 5.56 18.56
C GLU A 38 8.60 6.67 17.99
N LYS A 39 9.91 6.40 17.89
CA LYS A 39 10.87 7.36 17.34
C LYS A 39 10.69 7.59 15.84
N GLU A 40 10.41 6.52 15.09
CA GLU A 40 10.29 6.59 13.63
C GLU A 40 8.85 6.86 13.19
N TRP A 41 7.88 6.34 13.95
CA TRP A 41 6.44 6.43 13.67
C TRP A 41 5.73 6.93 14.94
N PRO A 42 5.83 8.24 15.25
CA PRO A 42 5.24 8.82 16.46
C PRO A 42 3.71 8.78 16.42
N ASN A 43 3.14 8.86 15.22
CA ASN A 43 1.70 8.83 14.98
C ASN A 43 1.38 7.79 13.91
N LEU A 44 0.34 6.99 14.15
CA LEU A 44 -0.17 5.99 13.21
C LEU A 44 -1.69 6.05 13.11
N GLY A 45 -2.19 5.71 11.93
CA GLY A 45 -3.62 5.53 11.68
C GLY A 45 -3.88 4.23 10.94
N VAL A 46 -4.90 3.50 11.37
CA VAL A 46 -5.42 2.32 10.69
C VAL A 46 -6.86 2.61 10.27
N LEU A 47 -7.14 2.38 8.99
CA LEU A 47 -8.50 2.38 8.47
C LEU A 47 -8.97 0.94 8.27
N ASP A 48 -9.97 0.53 9.05
CA ASP A 48 -10.65 -0.74 8.88
C ASP A 48 -11.93 -0.51 8.07
N LEU A 49 -11.93 -0.98 6.82
CA LEU A 49 -13.02 -0.81 5.87
C LEU A 49 -14.13 -1.87 6.03
N GLY A 50 -14.02 -2.79 7.00
CA GLY A 50 -15.02 -3.83 7.23
C GLY A 50 -15.29 -4.70 5.99
N LEU A 51 -14.24 -5.00 5.23
CA LEU A 51 -14.35 -5.67 3.94
C LEU A 51 -14.90 -7.09 4.09
N LYS A 52 -15.63 -7.54 3.07
CA LYS A 52 -16.07 -8.93 2.97
C LYS A 52 -14.90 -9.82 2.55
N GLU A 53 -14.89 -11.07 3.01
CA GLU A 53 -13.85 -12.07 2.68
C GLU A 53 -13.50 -12.10 1.18
N LYS A 54 -14.52 -12.11 0.30
CA LYS A 54 -14.33 -12.11 -1.15
C LYS A 54 -13.51 -10.93 -1.67
N ASP A 55 -13.63 -9.76 -1.05
CA ASP A 55 -12.97 -8.53 -1.48
C ASP A 55 -11.57 -8.47 -0.86
N ILE A 56 -11.40 -8.97 0.37
CA ILE A 56 -10.10 -9.21 0.99
C ILE A 56 -9.24 -10.13 0.11
N GLN A 57 -9.78 -11.28 -0.29
CA GLN A 57 -9.07 -12.25 -1.15
C GLN A 57 -8.62 -11.63 -2.48
N LYS A 58 -9.47 -10.83 -3.13
CA LYS A 58 -9.10 -10.12 -4.37
C LYS A 58 -7.95 -9.15 -4.15
N ILE A 59 -7.99 -8.36 -3.07
CA ILE A 59 -6.95 -7.39 -2.73
C ILE A 59 -5.63 -8.10 -2.41
N LEU A 60 -5.68 -9.18 -1.61
CA LEU A 60 -4.51 -9.97 -1.25
C LEU A 60 -3.87 -10.62 -2.48
N VAL A 61 -4.66 -11.27 -3.35
CA VAL A 61 -4.15 -11.86 -4.59
C VAL A 61 -3.51 -10.79 -5.48
N ALA A 62 -4.18 -9.65 -5.66
CA ALA A 62 -3.65 -8.54 -6.46
C ALA A 62 -2.32 -7.99 -5.90
N GLY A 63 -2.23 -7.81 -4.59
CA GLY A 63 -1.02 -7.32 -3.95
C GLY A 63 0.12 -8.34 -3.96
N LEU A 64 -0.16 -9.62 -3.68
CA LEU A 64 0.85 -10.70 -3.72
C LEU A 64 1.37 -10.96 -5.14
N ASP A 65 0.52 -10.84 -6.16
CA ASP A 65 0.95 -10.92 -7.57
C ASP A 65 1.95 -9.80 -7.92
N LEU A 66 1.77 -8.60 -7.36
CA LEU A 66 2.73 -7.50 -7.49
C LEU A 66 4.04 -7.74 -6.70
N VAL A 67 3.98 -8.40 -5.54
CA VAL A 67 5.17 -8.78 -4.75
C VAL A 67 5.99 -9.85 -5.47
N ALA A 68 5.35 -10.95 -5.90
CA ALA A 68 6.02 -12.12 -6.50
C ALA A 68 6.85 -11.79 -7.74
N LYS A 69 6.60 -10.65 -8.39
CA LYS A 69 7.30 -10.23 -9.61
C LYS A 69 8.56 -9.40 -9.40
N ARG A 70 8.78 -8.88 -8.18
CA ARG A 70 10.14 -8.45 -7.80
C ARG A 70 11.11 -9.63 -7.73
N THR A 71 10.60 -10.87 -7.64
CA THR A 71 11.38 -12.10 -7.42
C THR A 71 11.63 -12.97 -8.67
N ARG A 72 11.37 -12.45 -9.89
CA ARG A 72 11.46 -13.14 -11.22
C ARG A 72 10.29 -14.11 -11.49
N TYR A 73 9.46 -13.82 -12.49
CA TYR A 73 8.82 -14.71 -13.49
C TYR A 73 7.83 -13.90 -14.35
N ASP A 74 7.72 -14.24 -15.63
CA ASP A 74 6.91 -13.56 -16.64
C ASP A 74 5.43 -13.96 -16.55
N LEU A 75 4.51 -12.99 -16.42
CA LEU A 75 3.06 -13.18 -16.56
C LEU A 75 2.42 -11.86 -17.03
N HIS A 76 1.54 -11.91 -18.01
CA HIS A 76 0.86 -10.74 -18.57
C HIS A 76 -0.45 -10.46 -17.82
N GLY A 77 -0.39 -9.71 -16.71
CA GLY A 77 -1.58 -9.24 -15.99
C GLY A 77 -1.94 -7.78 -16.32
N ILE A 78 -3.23 -7.49 -16.57
CA ILE A 78 -3.74 -6.12 -16.82
C ILE A 78 -3.34 -5.16 -15.69
N LEU A 79 -3.43 -5.62 -14.43
CA LEU A 79 -3.06 -4.82 -13.25
C LEU A 79 -1.57 -4.44 -13.25
N GLN A 80 -0.70 -5.30 -13.76
CA GLN A 80 0.74 -5.07 -13.78
C GLN A 80 1.15 -4.13 -14.90
N THR A 81 0.59 -4.29 -16.10
CA THR A 81 0.79 -3.34 -17.20
C THR A 81 0.34 -1.95 -16.76
N TYR A 82 -0.82 -1.87 -16.11
CA TYR A 82 -1.32 -0.65 -15.51
C TYR A 82 -0.36 -0.08 -14.45
N TRP A 83 0.14 -0.92 -13.54
CA TRP A 83 1.10 -0.54 -12.49
C TRP A 83 2.43 0.00 -13.06
N ALA A 84 2.99 -0.69 -14.05
CA ALA A 84 4.23 -0.28 -14.73
C ALA A 84 4.07 1.05 -15.48
N MET A 85 2.93 1.23 -16.16
CA MET A 85 2.59 2.48 -16.81
C MET A 85 2.46 3.63 -15.80
N MET A 86 1.74 3.43 -14.70
CA MET A 86 1.61 4.43 -13.65
C MET A 86 2.98 4.85 -13.11
N ARG A 87 3.83 3.88 -12.77
CA ARG A 87 5.18 4.17 -12.26
C ARG A 87 6.01 5.03 -13.21
N LYS A 88 5.92 4.77 -14.52
CA LYS A 88 6.61 5.57 -15.54
C LYS A 88 6.08 7.01 -15.59
N THR A 89 4.78 7.22 -15.39
CA THR A 89 4.18 8.56 -15.39
C THR A 89 4.45 9.38 -14.13
N MET A 90 4.93 8.74 -13.05
CA MET A 90 5.18 9.38 -11.76
C MET A 90 6.61 9.95 -11.61
N ASP A 91 7.40 10.06 -12.69
CA ASP A 91 8.86 10.20 -12.59
C ASP A 91 9.42 11.60 -12.23
N GLN A 92 8.73 12.42 -11.42
CA GLN A 92 9.25 13.74 -10.97
C GLN A 92 9.09 13.96 -9.44
N GLY A 93 10.19 14.20 -8.69
CA GLY A 93 10.17 14.80 -7.33
C GLY A 93 10.24 13.89 -6.07
N ARG A 94 10.30 14.53 -4.88
CA ARG A 94 10.35 13.93 -3.52
C ARG A 94 8.96 13.54 -2.97
N ASP A 95 7.89 14.12 -3.51
CA ASP A 95 6.50 13.71 -3.24
C ASP A 95 6.15 12.33 -3.85
N LYS A 96 7.11 11.68 -4.52
CA LYS A 96 6.96 10.35 -5.11
C LYS A 96 6.60 9.28 -4.08
N ASP A 97 7.25 9.27 -2.92
CA ASP A 97 7.21 8.11 -2.03
C ASP A 97 5.81 7.93 -1.43
N SER A 98 5.21 9.03 -0.97
CA SER A 98 3.84 9.09 -0.45
C SER A 98 2.77 8.92 -1.54
N THR A 99 3.00 9.47 -2.74
CA THR A 99 2.09 9.29 -3.88
C THR A 99 2.12 7.84 -4.37
N PHE A 100 3.29 7.17 -4.33
CA PHE A 100 3.45 5.80 -4.81
C PHE A 100 2.82 4.78 -3.87
N CYS A 101 2.96 4.95 -2.54
CA CYS A 101 2.31 4.06 -1.57
C CYS A 101 0.78 4.18 -1.62
N SER A 102 0.24 5.39 -1.75
CA SER A 102 -1.20 5.62 -1.83
C SER A 102 -1.79 5.24 -3.19
N ALA A 103 -1.07 5.43 -4.30
CA ALA A 103 -1.44 4.91 -5.61
C ALA A 103 -1.46 3.37 -5.62
N PHE A 104 -0.52 2.70 -4.93
CA PHE A 104 -0.52 1.25 -4.75
C PHE A 104 -1.80 0.77 -4.05
N VAL A 105 -2.07 1.32 -2.86
CA VAL A 105 -3.26 0.99 -2.07
C VAL A 105 -4.51 1.21 -2.91
N ARG A 106 -4.60 2.33 -3.62
CA ARG A 106 -5.75 2.58 -4.49
C ARG A 106 -5.88 1.58 -5.63
N ALA A 107 -4.80 1.26 -6.33
CA ALA A 107 -4.84 0.35 -7.48
C ALA A 107 -5.34 -1.05 -7.10
N ILE A 108 -4.86 -1.60 -5.97
CA ILE A 108 -5.28 -2.94 -5.53
C ILE A 108 -6.74 -2.96 -5.06
N PHE A 109 -7.22 -1.88 -4.42
CA PHE A 109 -8.63 -1.74 -4.04
C PHE A 109 -9.54 -1.55 -5.25
N GLN A 110 -9.12 -0.75 -6.23
CA GLN A 110 -9.85 -0.55 -7.48
C GLN A 110 -9.98 -1.86 -8.26
N HIS A 111 -8.95 -2.71 -8.24
CA HIS A 111 -9.03 -4.05 -8.83
C HIS A 111 -10.10 -4.94 -8.17
N ALA A 112 -10.36 -4.74 -6.87
CA ALA A 112 -11.46 -5.39 -6.17
C ALA A 112 -12.83 -4.74 -6.41
N GLY A 113 -12.89 -3.64 -7.19
CA GLY A 113 -14.10 -2.87 -7.46
C GLY A 113 -14.42 -1.83 -6.39
N LEU A 114 -13.45 -1.49 -5.54
CA LEU A 114 -13.60 -0.51 -4.46
C LEU A 114 -12.85 0.78 -4.82
N ASP A 115 -13.58 1.87 -5.02
CA ASP A 115 -12.97 3.18 -5.27
C ASP A 115 -12.75 3.92 -3.96
N LEU A 116 -11.51 3.86 -3.45
CA LEU A 116 -11.12 4.56 -2.23
C LEU A 116 -11.13 6.08 -2.39
N VAL A 117 -10.90 6.59 -3.60
CA VAL A 117 -10.72 8.02 -3.86
C VAL A 117 -11.38 8.40 -5.19
N PRO A 118 -12.72 8.49 -5.21
CA PRO A 118 -13.46 8.82 -6.42
C PRO A 118 -13.10 10.21 -6.93
N GLY A 119 -12.96 10.34 -8.26
CA GLY A 119 -12.70 11.61 -8.93
C GLY A 119 -11.24 12.08 -8.95
N VAL A 120 -10.33 11.39 -8.28
CA VAL A 120 -8.88 11.64 -8.37
C VAL A 120 -8.28 10.65 -9.37
N ALA A 121 -7.23 10.98 -10.13
CA ALA A 121 -6.54 9.98 -10.95
C ALA A 121 -5.56 9.14 -10.10
N VAL A 122 -5.36 7.85 -10.39
CA VAL A 122 -4.61 6.96 -9.48
C VAL A 122 -3.18 7.47 -9.23
N GLN A 123 -2.52 7.98 -10.26
CA GLN A 123 -1.19 8.59 -10.20
C GLN A 123 -1.09 9.90 -9.39
N HIS A 124 -2.23 10.51 -9.03
CA HIS A 124 -2.32 11.72 -8.20
C HIS A 124 -2.96 11.43 -6.84
N THR A 125 -3.10 10.16 -6.49
CA THR A 125 -3.57 9.76 -5.17
C THR A 125 -2.49 10.09 -4.14
N LEU A 126 -2.90 10.69 -3.03
CA LEU A 126 -2.03 11.02 -1.91
C LEU A 126 -2.51 10.23 -0.69
N PRO A 127 -1.67 10.01 0.35
CA PRO A 127 -2.11 9.33 1.56
C PRO A 127 -3.30 10.03 2.23
N GLU A 128 -3.35 11.36 2.18
CA GLU A 128 -4.47 12.14 2.73
C GLU A 128 -5.78 11.93 1.96
N HIS A 129 -5.71 11.59 0.68
CA HIS A 129 -6.91 11.22 -0.08
C HIS A 129 -7.47 9.88 0.41
N VAL A 130 -6.58 8.90 0.65
CA VAL A 130 -6.96 7.59 1.21
C VAL A 130 -7.46 7.74 2.65
N SER A 131 -6.83 8.60 3.45
CA SER A 131 -7.22 8.88 4.85
C SER A 131 -8.64 9.44 4.97
N ARG A 132 -9.13 10.10 3.90
CA ARG A 132 -10.46 10.71 3.79
C ARG A 132 -11.40 9.93 2.88
N THR A 133 -11.15 8.64 2.67
CA THR A 133 -11.99 7.82 1.79
C THR A 133 -13.48 7.92 2.17
N PRO A 134 -14.40 8.04 1.18
CA PRO A 134 -15.83 8.08 1.47
C PRO A 134 -16.42 6.69 1.75
N LEU A 135 -15.63 5.61 1.57
CA LEU A 135 -16.08 4.27 1.92
C LEU A 135 -16.28 4.18 3.44
N PRO A 136 -17.32 3.48 3.94
CA PRO A 136 -17.51 3.26 5.37
C PRO A 136 -16.28 2.60 6.00
N HIS A 137 -15.80 3.15 7.11
CA HIS A 137 -14.65 2.61 7.82
C HIS A 137 -14.66 2.98 9.30
N THR A 138 -13.93 2.19 10.09
CA THR A 138 -13.52 2.55 11.44
C THR A 138 -12.08 3.04 11.41
N ARG A 139 -11.83 4.21 12.02
CA ARG A 139 -10.49 4.78 12.12
C ARG A 139 -9.93 4.58 13.52
N TYR A 140 -8.81 3.88 13.60
CA TYR A 140 -8.02 3.75 14.82
C TYR A 140 -6.81 4.67 14.72
N LEU A 141 -6.58 5.50 15.74
CA LEU A 141 -5.46 6.42 15.80
C LEU A 141 -4.60 6.09 17.01
N LEU A 142 -3.30 5.95 16.76
CA LEU A 142 -2.28 5.91 17.80
C LEU A 142 -1.52 7.22 17.74
N VAL A 143 -1.76 8.08 18.73
CA VAL A 143 -1.02 9.33 18.92
C VAL A 143 -0.16 9.14 20.16
N ARG A 144 1.17 9.14 19.99
CA ARG A 144 2.10 8.95 21.09
C ARG A 144 2.55 10.31 21.61
N SER A 145 2.52 10.49 22.92
CA SER A 145 2.85 11.74 23.60
C SER A 145 4.37 11.96 23.61
N GLY A 146 4.89 12.43 22.46
CA GLY A 146 6.29 12.81 22.26
C GLY A 146 6.56 13.59 20.96
N SER A 147 5.51 13.95 20.21
CA SER A 147 5.57 14.75 18.97
C SER A 147 5.42 16.24 19.23
#